data_AF-A0A3P8T797-F1
#
_entry.id   AF-A0A3P8T797-F1
#
_cell.length_a   1.000
_cell.length_b   1.000
_cell.length_c   1.000
_cell.angle_alpha   90.00
_cell.angle_beta   90.00
_cell.angle_gamma   90.00
#
_symmetry.space_group_name_H-M   'P 1'
#
loop_
_entity.id
_entity.type
_entity.pdbx_description
1 polymer ?
#
loop_
_entity_poly.entity_id
_entity_poly.type
_entity_poly.pdbx_seq_one_letter_code
_entity_poly.pdbx_strand_id
1 'polypeptide(L)'
;MIKFICILIVIIILEILTGAVFYIFRSKVRHLNPTCCGADSYTDWSKSVGWENHDAVPDSCCMVKTEGCGQDKGCISAIKLFLVKNLLWVGAVCITLGVTEVNNITLQCCFVKCAAP
;
A
#
# COMPACT_ATOMS: atom_id res chain seq x y z
N MET A 1 -29.53 -11.19 -12.98
CA MET A 1 -28.61 -10.26 -13.67
C MET A 1 -28.28 -9.04 -12.81
N ILE A 2 -29.26 -8.22 -12.43
CA ILE A 2 -29.07 -7.02 -11.58
C ILE A 2 -28.29 -7.32 -10.29
N LYS A 3 -28.60 -8.39 -9.56
CA LYS A 3 -27.88 -8.78 -8.33
C LYS A 3 -26.37 -8.97 -8.53
N PHE A 4 -25.94 -9.59 -9.62
CA PHE A 4 -24.51 -9.82 -9.90
C PHE A 4 -23.78 -8.53 -10.29
N ILE A 5 -24.44 -7.68 -11.10
CA ILE A 5 -23.90 -6.36 -11.47
C ILE A 5 -23.74 -5.49 -10.22
N CYS A 6 -24.73 -5.49 -9.32
CA CYS A 6 -24.63 -4.78 -8.04
C CYS A 6 -23.46 -5.28 -7.19
N ILE A 7 -23.22 -6.60 -7.12
CA ILE A 7 -22.10 -7.17 -6.37
C ILE A 7 -20.76 -6.73 -6.96
N LEU A 8 -20.59 -6.77 -8.29
CA LEU A 8 -19.36 -6.33 -8.96
C LEU A 8 -19.07 -4.84 -8.73
N ILE A 9 -20.09 -3.99 -8.83
CA ILE A 9 -19.94 -2.55 -8.55
C ILE A 9 -19.50 -2.32 -7.10
N VAL A 10 -20.05 -3.07 -6.15
CA VAL A 10 -19.65 -2.99 -4.75
C VAL A 10 -18.19 -3.42 -4.57
N ILE A 11 -17.76 -4.51 -5.21
CA ILE A 11 -16.35 -4.97 -5.13
C ILE A 11 -15.40 -3.92 -5.69
N ILE A 12 -15.66 -3.37 -6.87
CA ILE A 12 -14.84 -2.31 -7.49
C ILE A 12 -14.75 -1.08 -6.58
N ILE A 13 -15.88 -0.67 -5.98
CA ILE A 13 -15.89 0.44 -5.02
C ILE A 13 -15.02 0.10 -3.81
N LEU A 14 -15.11 -1.10 -3.25
CA LEU A 14 -14.29 -1.52 -2.12
C LEU A 14 -12.80 -1.55 -2.45
N GLU A 15 -12.40 -1.98 -3.64
CA GLU A 15 -10.99 -1.95 -4.08
C GLU A 15 -10.47 -0.51 -4.22
N ILE A 16 -11.24 0.39 -4.85
CA ILE A 16 -10.86 1.79 -4.99
C ILE A 16 -10.75 2.46 -3.62
N LEU A 17 -11.72 2.22 -2.73
CA LEU A 17 -11.72 2.78 -1.39
C LEU A 17 -10.56 2.26 -0.55
N THR A 18 -10.28 0.95 -0.57
CA THR A 18 -9.15 0.38 0.18
C THR A 18 -7.81 0.90 -0.36
N GLY A 19 -7.64 1.02 -1.68
CA GLY A 19 -6.47 1.63 -2.30
C GLY A 19 -6.28 3.10 -1.93
N ALA A 20 -7.34 3.90 -1.94
CA ALA A 20 -7.32 5.31 -1.56
C ALA A 20 -7.02 5.50 -0.06
N VAL A 21 -7.65 4.71 0.81
CA VAL A 21 -7.41 4.73 2.26
C VAL A 21 -5.95 4.35 2.56
N PHE A 22 -5.42 3.29 1.94
CA PHE A 22 -4.02 2.91 2.08
C PHE A 22 -3.06 4.01 1.60
N TYR A 23 -3.36 4.66 0.47
CA TYR A 23 -2.55 5.76 -0.06
C TYR A 23 -2.49 6.95 0.91
N ILE A 24 -3.62 7.35 1.50
CA ILE A 24 -3.72 8.45 2.47
C ILE A 24 -3.01 8.08 3.79
N PHE A 25 -3.25 6.88 4.31
CA PHE A 25 -2.68 6.42 5.58
C PHE A 25 -1.23 5.93 5.49
N ARG A 26 -0.59 5.99 4.30
CA ARG A 26 0.81 5.58 4.12
C ARG A 26 1.78 6.24 5.10
N SER A 27 1.50 7.48 5.52
CA SER A 27 2.33 8.23 6.46
C SER A 27 2.22 7.68 7.87
N LYS A 28 1.03 7.26 8.30
CA LYS A 28 0.78 6.70 9.63
C LYS A 28 1.27 5.26 9.76
N VAL A 29 1.14 4.46 8.69
CA VAL A 29 1.74 3.12 8.61
C VAL A 29 3.27 3.18 8.73
N ARG A 30 3.89 4.26 8.22
CA ARG A 30 5.34 4.49 8.30
C ARG A 30 5.87 4.62 9.73
N HIS A 31 5.08 5.15 10.66
CA HIS A 31 5.47 5.34 12.06
C HIS A 31 5.23 4.11 12.94
N LEU A 32 4.55 3.08 12.44
CA LEU A 32 4.18 1.90 13.23
C LEU A 32 5.28 0.83 13.26
N ASN A 33 6.28 0.93 12.37
CA ASN A 33 7.40 0.01 12.36
C ASN A 33 8.64 0.64 13.02
N PRO A 34 9.07 0.15 14.20
CA PRO A 34 10.24 0.70 14.89
C PRO A 34 11.58 0.37 14.21
N THR A 35 11.61 -0.44 13.15
CA THR A 35 12.86 -0.86 12.48
C THR A 35 13.34 0.10 11.38
N CYS A 36 12.77 1.30 11.27
CA CYS A 36 13.15 2.25 10.22
C CYS A 36 13.16 3.69 10.75
N CYS A 37 14.08 4.51 10.23
CA CYS A 37 14.26 5.88 10.69
C CYS A 37 14.43 6.84 9.50
N GLY A 38 13.63 7.91 9.48
CA GLY A 38 13.62 8.88 8.37
C GLY A 38 12.86 8.38 7.13
N ALA A 39 12.81 9.23 6.10
CA ALA A 39 12.07 8.93 4.87
C ALA A 39 12.88 7.97 3.98
N ASP A 40 14.07 8.39 3.56
CA ASP A 40 15.06 7.62 2.82
C ASP A 40 16.24 7.19 3.71
N SER A 41 16.59 8.00 4.71
CA SER A 41 17.60 7.68 5.72
C SER A 41 17.41 8.52 6.99
N TYR A 42 18.10 8.14 8.06
CA TYR A 42 18.14 8.89 9.32
C TYR A 42 18.64 10.34 9.16
N THR A 43 19.43 10.61 8.12
CA THR A 43 19.92 11.96 7.78
C THR A 43 18.81 12.90 7.27
N ASP A 44 17.61 12.40 6.99
CA ASP A 44 16.49 13.27 6.62
C ASP A 44 16.06 14.18 7.77
N TRP A 45 16.33 13.77 9.01
CA TRP A 45 16.06 14.59 10.18
C TRP A 45 16.91 15.86 10.20
N SER A 46 18.20 15.80 9.85
CA SER A 46 19.05 17.01 9.82
C SER A 46 18.64 18.03 8.76
N LYS A 47 17.87 17.60 7.74
CA LYS A 47 17.33 18.46 6.69
C LYS A 47 15.89 18.91 6.96
N SER A 48 15.29 18.45 8.06
CA SER A 48 13.88 18.71 8.36
C SER A 48 13.70 20.05 9.04
N VAL A 49 12.66 20.77 8.62
CA VAL A 49 12.34 22.10 9.13
C VAL A 49 11.99 22.00 10.61
N GLY A 50 12.75 22.68 11.47
CA GLY A 50 12.61 22.61 12.93
C GLY A 50 13.50 21.57 13.63
N TRP A 51 14.39 20.88 12.89
CA TRP A 51 15.34 19.90 13.45
C TRP A 51 16.79 20.16 13.02
N GLU A 52 17.07 21.34 12.45
CA GLU A 52 18.36 21.73 11.85
C GLU A 52 19.54 21.79 12.85
N ASN A 53 19.26 21.89 14.16
CA ASN A 53 20.28 22.01 15.21
C ASN A 53 20.39 20.77 16.10
N HIS A 54 19.82 19.64 15.68
CA HIS A 54 19.85 18.39 16.44
C HIS A 54 20.55 17.29 15.64
N ASP A 55 21.68 16.83 16.15
CA ASP A 55 22.42 15.68 15.60
C ASP A 55 21.76 14.32 15.95
N ALA A 56 20.69 14.35 16.74
CA ALA A 56 19.98 13.18 17.22
C ALA A 56 18.61 13.02 16.53
N VAL A 57 18.28 11.76 16.22
CA VAL A 57 16.95 11.37 15.74
C VAL A 57 15.93 11.40 16.89
N PRO A 58 14.63 11.58 16.61
CA PRO A 58 13.61 11.56 17.67
C PRO A 58 13.55 10.22 18.40
N ASP A 59 13.13 10.23 19.67
CA ASP A 59 12.99 9.00 20.48
C ASP A 59 12.00 7.99 19.85
N SER A 60 11.12 8.41 18.94
CA SER A 60 10.26 7.50 18.17
C SER A 60 11.03 6.58 17.22
N CYS A 61 12.25 6.94 16.80
CA CYS A 61 13.17 6.03 16.08
C CYS A 61 13.88 5.07 17.04
N CYS A 62 14.02 5.44 18.32
CA CYS A 62 14.85 4.74 19.29
C CYS A 62 14.13 4.64 20.63
N MET A 63 13.25 3.63 20.75
CA MET A 63 12.58 3.34 22.03
C MET A 63 13.58 2.96 23.13
N VAL A 64 14.73 2.39 22.74
CA VAL A 64 15.85 2.06 23.64
C VAL A 64 17.11 2.71 23.08
N LYS A 65 17.77 3.56 23.89
CA LYS A 65 19.00 4.27 23.47
C LYS A 65 20.19 3.31 23.51
N THR A 66 20.57 2.76 22.36
CA THR A 66 21.80 1.97 22.16
C THR A 66 22.73 2.67 21.16
N GLU A 67 24.04 2.41 21.25
CA GLU A 67 24.97 2.88 20.21
C GLU A 67 24.57 2.32 18.84
N GLY A 68 24.53 3.19 17.83
CA GLY A 68 24.07 2.85 16.48
C GLY A 68 22.55 2.82 16.29
N CYS A 69 21.75 3.08 17.34
CA CYS A 69 20.30 3.17 17.20
C CYS A 69 19.90 4.30 16.26
N GLY A 70 19.00 4.02 15.31
CA GLY A 70 18.50 5.00 14.38
C GLY A 70 19.36 5.17 13.12
N GLN A 71 20.48 4.47 12.95
CA GLN A 71 21.18 4.34 11.65
C GLN A 71 20.52 3.30 10.73
N ASP A 72 19.19 3.24 10.77
CA ASP A 72 18.41 2.29 9.99
C ASP A 72 18.05 2.83 8.60
N LYS A 73 17.63 1.91 7.73
CA LYS A 73 17.10 2.27 6.41
C LYS A 73 15.87 3.16 6.55
N GLY A 74 15.72 4.12 5.64
CA GLY A 74 14.52 4.95 5.61
C GLY A 74 13.26 4.13 5.38
N CYS A 75 12.18 4.53 6.03
CA CYS A 75 10.93 3.78 5.97
C CYS A 75 10.30 3.79 4.56
N ILE A 76 10.47 4.86 3.77
CA ILE A 76 10.06 4.88 2.36
C ILE A 76 10.92 3.92 1.56
N SER A 77 12.23 3.91 1.81
CA SER A 77 13.18 3.04 1.12
C SER A 77 12.83 1.57 1.36
N ALA A 78 12.47 1.20 2.60
CA ALA A 78 11.99 -0.14 2.95
C ALA A 78 10.70 -0.53 2.20
N ILE A 79 9.70 0.36 2.18
CA ILE A 79 8.43 0.11 1.46
C ILE A 79 8.68 0.02 -0.06
N LYS A 80 9.49 0.91 -0.63
CA LYS A 80 9.87 0.88 -2.05
C LYS A 80 10.58 -0.42 -2.39
N LEU A 81 11.50 -0.87 -1.54
CA LEU A 81 12.22 -2.12 -1.75
C LEU A 81 11.27 -3.32 -1.69
N PHE A 82 10.34 -3.34 -0.74
CA PHE A 82 9.30 -4.38 -0.68
C PHE A 82 8.39 -4.34 -1.90
N LEU A 83 7.95 -3.15 -2.32
CA LEU A 83 7.10 -2.95 -3.48
C LEU A 83 7.80 -3.42 -4.75
N VAL A 84 9.01 -2.96 -5.03
CA VAL A 84 9.76 -3.32 -6.26
C VAL A 84 10.06 -4.82 -6.31
N LYS A 85 10.39 -5.44 -5.17
CA LYS A 85 10.63 -6.89 -5.11
C LYS A 85 9.38 -7.72 -5.35
N ASN A 86 8.23 -7.27 -4.88
CA ASN A 86 6.98 -8.03 -4.95
C ASN A 86 5.99 -7.46 -5.98
N LEU A 87 6.40 -6.46 -6.77
CA LEU A 87 5.52 -5.75 -7.71
C LEU A 87 4.93 -6.70 -8.74
N LEU A 88 5.73 -7.67 -9.21
CA LEU A 88 5.27 -8.71 -10.13
C LEU A 88 4.15 -9.55 -9.50
N TRP A 89 4.28 -9.92 -8.22
CA TRP A 89 3.29 -10.72 -7.52
C TRP A 89 2.01 -9.94 -7.26
N VAL A 90 2.12 -8.73 -6.71
CA VAL A 90 0.98 -7.84 -6.44
C VAL A 90 0.27 -7.48 -7.75
N GLY A 91 1.03 -7.14 -8.79
CA GLY A 91 0.50 -6.85 -10.12
C GLY A 91 -0.24 -8.03 -10.73
N ALA A 92 0.30 -9.25 -10.64
CA ALA A 92 -0.38 -10.46 -11.12
C ALA A 92 -1.71 -10.71 -10.42
N VAL A 93 -1.77 -10.53 -9.10
CA VAL A 93 -3.01 -10.66 -8.32
C VAL A 93 -4.04 -9.61 -8.76
N CYS A 94 -3.65 -8.33 -8.89
CA CYS A 94 -4.56 -7.29 -9.35
C CYS A 94 -5.06 -7.51 -10.79
N ILE A 95 -4.19 -7.96 -11.70
CA ILE A 95 -4.56 -8.23 -13.10
C ILE A 95 -5.53 -9.42 -13.17
N THR A 96 -5.26 -10.51 -12.44
CA THR A 96 -6.13 -11.68 -12.43
C THR A 96 -7.51 -11.36 -11.88
N LEU A 97 -7.60 -10.59 -10.78
CA LEU A 97 -8.87 -10.10 -10.24
C LEU A 97 -9.65 -9.28 -11.28
N GLY A 98 -9.02 -8.28 -11.89
CA GLY A 98 -9.68 -7.46 -12.92
C GLY A 98 -10.10 -8.25 -14.17
N VAL A 99 -9.30 -9.23 -14.61
CA VAL A 99 -9.63 -10.12 -15.73
C VAL A 99 -10.81 -11.04 -15.38
N THR A 100 -10.88 -11.54 -14.15
CA THR A 100 -12.03 -12.34 -13.69
C THR A 100 -13.30 -11.49 -13.67
N GLU A 101 -13.25 -10.24 -13.23
CA GLU A 101 -14.41 -9.34 -13.23
C GLU A 101 -14.99 -9.09 -14.63
N VAL A 102 -14.15 -8.86 -15.64
CA VAL A 102 -14.62 -8.59 -17.03
C VAL A 102 -15.15 -9.85 -17.73
N ASN A 103 -14.55 -11.02 -17.48
CA ASN A 103 -14.99 -12.27 -18.10
C ASN A 103 -16.34 -12.75 -17.55
N ASN A 104 -16.61 -12.52 -16.25
CA ASN A 104 -17.89 -12.84 -15.63
C ASN A 104 -19.06 -12.05 -16.25
N ILE A 105 -18.82 -10.82 -16.71
CA ILE A 105 -19.85 -10.00 -17.37
C ILE A 105 -20.21 -10.59 -18.76
N THR A 106 -19.20 -10.99 -19.55
CA THR A 106 -19.41 -11.52 -20.91
C THR A 106 -20.07 -12.90 -20.89
N LEU A 107 -19.62 -13.80 -20.01
CA LEU A 107 -20.17 -15.14 -19.90
C LEU A 107 -21.63 -15.11 -19.40
N GLN A 108 -21.95 -14.21 -18.46
CA GLN A 108 -23.32 -14.03 -17.95
C GLN A 108 -24.27 -13.45 -19.01
N CYS A 109 -23.81 -12.52 -19.85
CA CYS A 109 -24.59 -11.99 -20.97
C CYS A 109 -24.91 -13.06 -22.01
N CYS A 110 -23.94 -13.94 -22.33
CA CYS A 110 -24.15 -15.05 -23.25
C CYS A 110 -25.06 -16.14 -22.67
N PHE A 111 -24.90 -16.50 -21.39
CA PHE A 111 -25.73 -17.53 -20.74
C PHE A 111 -27.21 -17.12 -20.68
N VAL A 112 -27.52 -15.85 -20.39
CA VAL A 112 -28.90 -15.36 -20.36
C VAL A 112 -29.54 -15.32 -21.76
N LYS A 113 -28.75 -15.07 -22.82
CA LYS A 113 -29.21 -15.11 -24.21
C LYS A 113 -29.46 -16.54 -24.72
N CYS A 114 -28.68 -17.51 -24.27
CA CYS A 114 -28.86 -18.91 -24.64
C CYS A 114 -29.89 -19.67 -23.78
N ALA A 115 -30.23 -19.16 -22.58
CA ALA A 115 -31.23 -19.74 -21.68
C ALA A 115 -32.63 -19.10 -21.81
N ALA A 116 -32.82 -18.16 -22.74
CA ALA A 116 -34.13 -17.62 -23.08
C ALA A 116 -34.85 -18.58 -24.04
N PRO A 117 -35.99 -19.19 -23.66
CA PRO A 117 -36.84 -19.94 -24.60
C PRO A 117 -37.53 -19.01 -25.60
#